data_AF-A0AAX2KHG3-F1
#
_entry.id   AF-A0AAX2KHG3-F1
#
_cell.length_a   1.000
_cell.length_b   1.000
_cell.length_c   1.000
_cell.angle_alpha   90.00
_cell.angle_beta   90.00
_cell.angle_gamma   90.00
#
_symmetry.space_group_name_H-M   'P 1'
#
loop_
_entity.id
_entity.type
_entity.pdbx_description
1 polymer ?
#
loop_
_entity_poly.entity_id
_entity_poly.type
_entity_poly.pdbx_seq_one_letter_code
_entity_poly.pdbx_strand_id
1 'polypeptide(L)'
;MILPKTRHQINLSNSTSFSKDGYSPNNTGITGIAGEHDQLNYGIYVNQQQQNNDTSLGTNLSWRTPIAIIDGSYSHSKNAWQSGGSISSGLVVWPGGINITNQLSDTFAILDASGLEGAHINGQKYNRTNSKGQVVYDLIIPHRENHLVLDIANSESETELQGNRQIIAPYRGAVSYVQFTTDQRKPWYIQALRPDGSPLTFGYDVLDLQENNIGVVGQGSRLFIRVDEIPTGIKVALNDEQNLFCTITFQHVIDENKTYICQ
;
A
#
# COMPACT_ATOMS: atom_id res chain seq x y z
N MET A 1 1.15 13.38 14.72
CA MET A 1 0.30 12.19 14.49
C MET A 1 -1.07 12.68 14.02
N ILE A 2 -1.28 12.76 12.71
CA ILE A 2 -2.56 13.18 12.13
C ILE A 2 -3.35 11.89 11.93
N LEU A 3 -4.36 11.64 12.78
CA LEU A 3 -5.27 10.52 12.62
C LEU A 3 -5.89 10.59 11.21
N PRO A 4 -5.83 9.52 10.40
CA PRO A 4 -6.45 9.53 9.09
C PRO A 4 -7.95 9.69 9.28
N LYS A 5 -8.48 10.83 8.84
CA LYS A 5 -9.89 11.16 8.92
C LYS A 5 -10.64 10.19 8.00
N THR A 6 -11.34 9.20 8.57
CA THR A 6 -12.18 8.27 7.80
C THR A 6 -13.22 9.08 7.03
N ARG A 7 -13.08 9.09 5.70
CA ARG A 7 -13.93 9.90 4.83
C ARG A 7 -15.19 9.09 4.53
N HIS A 8 -16.21 9.26 5.36
CA HIS A 8 -17.51 8.64 5.14
C HIS A 8 -18.21 9.34 3.96
N GLN A 9 -18.18 8.71 2.79
CA GLN A 9 -18.98 9.14 1.66
C GLN A 9 -20.32 8.45 1.73
N ILE A 10 -21.39 9.22 1.82
CA ILE A 10 -22.78 8.74 1.77
C ILE A 10 -23.43 9.40 0.56
N ASN A 11 -23.94 8.59 -0.35
CA ASN A 11 -24.63 9.03 -1.55
C ASN A 11 -26.10 8.64 -1.46
N LEU A 12 -26.99 9.60 -1.69
CA LEU A 12 -28.42 9.39 -1.86
C LEU A 12 -28.75 9.52 -3.35
N SER A 13 -29.42 8.53 -3.92
CA SER A 13 -29.91 8.57 -5.30
C SER A 13 -31.40 8.26 -5.34
N ASN A 14 -32.11 8.92 -6.26
CA ASN A 14 -33.50 8.63 -6.61
C ASN A 14 -33.62 8.60 -8.12
N SER A 15 -34.34 7.61 -8.65
CA SER A 15 -34.64 7.49 -10.07
C SER A 15 -36.10 7.10 -10.26
N THR A 16 -36.81 7.86 -11.08
CA THR A 16 -38.19 7.60 -11.47
C THR A 16 -38.26 7.58 -12.99
N SER A 17 -38.80 6.52 -13.57
CA SER A 17 -39.08 6.45 -15.01
C SER A 17 -40.54 6.86 -15.30
N PHE A 18 -40.95 6.92 -16.57
CA PHE A 18 -42.35 7.09 -16.96
C PHE A 18 -42.59 6.31 -18.26
N SER A 19 -43.71 5.58 -18.36
CA SER A 19 -44.09 4.81 -19.56
C SER A 19 -45.41 5.32 -20.14
N LYS A 20 -45.62 5.11 -21.46
CA LYS A 20 -46.77 5.60 -22.24
C LYS A 20 -48.13 5.09 -21.75
N ASP A 21 -48.18 3.94 -21.08
CA ASP A 21 -49.42 3.32 -20.59
C ASP A 21 -49.72 3.60 -19.10
N GLY A 22 -48.94 4.48 -18.45
CA GLY A 22 -49.17 4.93 -17.08
C GLY A 22 -48.38 4.17 -16.01
N TYR A 23 -47.55 4.94 -15.30
CA TYR A 23 -46.80 4.68 -14.05
C TYR A 23 -45.64 3.67 -14.08
N SER A 24 -44.69 3.95 -13.19
CA SER A 24 -43.28 3.58 -13.32
C SER A 24 -42.71 3.00 -12.03
N PRO A 25 -41.66 2.16 -12.10
CA PRO A 25 -40.80 1.93 -10.95
C PRO A 25 -40.16 3.23 -10.44
N ASN A 26 -40.12 3.41 -9.12
CA ASN A 26 -39.38 4.46 -8.41
C ASN A 26 -38.36 3.77 -7.50
N ASN A 27 -37.08 4.05 -7.71
CA ASN A 27 -35.99 3.45 -6.95
C ASN A 27 -35.27 4.56 -6.18
N THR A 28 -35.25 4.44 -4.85
CA THR A 28 -34.54 5.34 -3.95
C THR A 28 -33.51 4.55 -3.17
N GLY A 29 -32.25 4.99 -3.15
CA GLY A 29 -31.18 4.28 -2.48
C GLY A 29 -30.22 5.20 -1.74
N ILE A 30 -29.72 4.71 -0.61
CA ILE A 30 -28.60 5.28 0.13
C ILE A 30 -27.46 4.28 0.04
N THR A 31 -26.28 4.73 -0.37
CA THR A 31 -25.07 3.92 -0.41
C THR A 31 -23.94 4.63 0.32
N GLY A 32 -23.02 3.89 0.92
CA GLY A 32 -21.86 4.47 1.56
C GLY A 32 -20.67 3.54 1.60
N ILE A 33 -19.51 4.14 1.87
CA ILE A 33 -18.23 3.47 2.03
C ILE A 33 -17.67 3.78 3.41
N ALA A 34 -17.16 2.76 4.09
CA ALA A 34 -16.58 2.86 5.42
C ALA A 34 -15.32 1.96 5.56
N GLY A 35 -14.59 2.20 6.65
CA GLY A 35 -13.33 1.53 6.96
C GLY A 35 -12.10 2.38 6.60
N GLU A 36 -10.97 2.09 7.25
CA GLU A 36 -9.70 2.83 7.07
C GLU A 36 -9.12 2.71 5.66
N HIS A 37 -9.45 1.62 4.97
CA HIS A 37 -9.01 1.28 3.62
C HIS A 37 -10.15 1.32 2.60
N ASP A 38 -11.26 2.01 2.92
CA ASP A 38 -12.44 2.10 2.06
C ASP A 38 -13.01 0.70 1.69
N GLN A 39 -12.89 -0.25 2.63
CA GLN A 39 -13.11 -1.68 2.37
C GLN A 39 -14.55 -2.15 2.56
N LEU A 40 -15.41 -1.37 3.23
CA LEU A 40 -16.79 -1.74 3.53
C LEU A 40 -17.75 -0.89 2.70
N ASN A 41 -18.43 -1.51 1.75
CA ASN A 41 -19.52 -0.89 1.01
C ASN A 41 -20.84 -1.36 1.60
N TYR A 42 -21.76 -0.43 1.85
CA TYR A 42 -23.10 -0.74 2.32
C TYR A 42 -24.12 0.06 1.54
N GLY A 43 -25.31 -0.51 1.35
CA GLY A 43 -26.41 0.11 0.64
C GLY A 43 -27.75 -0.31 1.19
N ILE A 44 -28.68 0.64 1.23
CA ILE A 44 -30.08 0.40 1.54
C ILE A 44 -30.89 1.02 0.42
N TYR A 45 -31.80 0.27 -0.18
CA TYR A 45 -32.63 0.76 -1.27
C TYR A 45 -34.10 0.37 -1.08
N VAL A 46 -34.97 1.23 -1.57
CA VAL A 46 -36.42 1.02 -1.63
C VAL A 46 -36.81 1.14 -3.10
N ASN A 47 -37.40 0.07 -3.63
CA ASN A 47 -37.98 0.07 -4.96
C ASN A 47 -39.49 -0.04 -4.82
N GLN A 48 -40.21 0.87 -5.48
CA GLN A 48 -41.65 0.94 -5.45
C GLN A 48 -42.18 0.73 -6.87
N GLN A 49 -42.92 -0.35 -7.07
CA GLN A 49 -43.52 -0.70 -8.36
C GLN A 49 -45.02 -0.48 -8.29
N GLN A 50 -45.45 0.68 -8.81
CA GLN A 50 -46.83 1.15 -8.68
C GLN A 50 -47.86 0.27 -9.43
N GLN A 51 -47.44 -0.41 -10.51
CA GLN A 51 -48.30 -1.28 -11.32
C GLN A 51 -48.81 -2.53 -10.56
N ASN A 52 -47.98 -3.13 -9.70
CA ASN A 52 -48.37 -4.27 -8.84
C ASN A 52 -48.61 -3.86 -7.38
N ASN A 53 -48.56 -2.55 -7.09
CA ASN A 53 -48.54 -2.00 -5.74
C ASN A 53 -47.54 -2.74 -4.83
N ASP A 54 -46.36 -3.08 -5.36
CA ASP A 54 -45.32 -3.79 -4.62
C ASP A 54 -44.23 -2.81 -4.18
N THR A 55 -43.80 -2.96 -2.93
CA THR A 55 -42.73 -2.15 -2.35
C THR A 55 -41.70 -3.11 -1.80
N SER A 56 -40.50 -3.08 -2.35
CA SER A 56 -39.38 -3.87 -1.87
C SER A 56 -38.38 -2.99 -1.14
N LEU A 57 -38.00 -3.40 0.07
CA LEU A 57 -36.87 -2.86 0.81
C LEU A 57 -35.71 -3.85 0.68
N GLY A 58 -34.54 -3.35 0.26
CA GLY A 58 -33.33 -4.14 0.15
C GLY A 58 -32.16 -3.49 0.89
N THR A 59 -31.22 -4.33 1.31
CA THR A 59 -29.94 -3.95 1.87
C THR A 59 -28.86 -4.83 1.26
N ASN A 60 -27.69 -4.25 1.03
CA ASN A 60 -26.51 -4.91 0.51
C ASN A 60 -25.29 -4.47 1.30
N LEU A 61 -24.41 -5.42 1.58
CA LEU A 61 -23.15 -5.24 2.29
C LEU A 61 -22.06 -5.96 1.49
N SER A 62 -20.92 -5.32 1.29
CA SER A 62 -19.76 -5.89 0.64
C SER A 62 -18.50 -5.48 1.40
N TRP A 63 -17.79 -6.46 1.95
CA TRP A 63 -16.56 -6.25 2.70
C TRP A 63 -15.37 -6.86 1.95
N ARG A 64 -14.45 -6.00 1.51
CA ARG A 64 -13.24 -6.40 0.77
C ARG A 64 -12.02 -6.42 1.69
N THR A 65 -11.63 -7.60 2.13
CA THR A 65 -10.36 -7.78 2.85
C THR A 65 -9.23 -8.08 1.85
N PRO A 66 -7.96 -8.12 2.28
CA PRO A 66 -6.86 -8.58 1.41
C PRO A 66 -7.01 -10.04 0.96
N ILE A 67 -7.73 -10.87 1.72
CA ILE A 67 -7.80 -12.33 1.51
C ILE A 67 -9.16 -12.84 1.03
N ALA A 68 -10.23 -12.05 1.17
CA ALA A 68 -11.58 -12.43 0.80
C ALA A 68 -12.48 -11.22 0.53
N ILE A 69 -13.41 -11.36 -0.42
CA ILE A 69 -14.57 -10.50 -0.58
C ILE A 69 -15.77 -11.22 0.02
N ILE A 70 -16.47 -10.56 0.94
CA ILE A 70 -17.67 -11.09 1.58
C ILE A 70 -18.83 -10.19 1.22
N ASP A 71 -19.83 -10.73 0.53
CA ASP A 71 -21.05 -10.01 0.20
C ASP A 71 -22.24 -10.61 0.94
N GLY A 72 -23.16 -9.74 1.33
CA GLY A 72 -24.43 -10.09 1.94
C GLY A 72 -25.53 -9.22 1.38
N SER A 73 -26.67 -9.80 1.08
CA SER A 73 -27.84 -9.07 0.64
C SER A 73 -29.10 -9.63 1.27
N TYR A 74 -30.03 -8.73 1.52
CA TYR A 74 -31.34 -9.08 2.02
C TYR A 74 -32.36 -8.15 1.38
N SER A 75 -33.44 -8.69 0.85
CA SER A 75 -34.56 -7.85 0.41
C SER A 75 -35.90 -8.49 0.65
N HIS A 76 -36.85 -7.66 1.01
CA HIS A 76 -38.20 -8.03 1.40
C HIS A 76 -39.20 -7.21 0.58
N SER A 77 -40.08 -7.88 -0.15
CA SER A 77 -41.24 -7.30 -0.85
C SER A 77 -42.55 -7.75 -0.18
N LYS A 78 -43.72 -7.33 -0.68
CA LYS A 78 -45.00 -7.71 -0.06
C LYS A 78 -45.24 -9.21 -0.03
N ASN A 79 -44.79 -9.93 -1.05
CA ASN A 79 -45.13 -11.34 -1.26
C ASN A 79 -43.91 -12.28 -1.23
N ALA A 80 -42.69 -11.75 -1.11
CA ALA A 80 -41.47 -12.54 -1.15
C ALA A 80 -40.37 -11.90 -0.30
N TRP A 81 -39.48 -12.75 0.19
CA TRP A 81 -38.22 -12.33 0.79
C TRP A 81 -37.10 -13.14 0.16
N GLN A 82 -35.95 -12.52 0.00
CA GLN A 82 -34.74 -13.14 -0.50
C GLN A 82 -33.57 -12.70 0.38
N SER A 83 -32.73 -13.65 0.73
CA SER A 83 -31.45 -13.42 1.38
C SER A 83 -30.37 -14.14 0.58
N GLY A 84 -29.21 -13.52 0.52
CA GLY A 84 -28.07 -14.06 -0.19
C GLY A 84 -26.78 -13.68 0.52
N GLY A 85 -25.76 -14.50 0.35
CA GLY A 85 -24.41 -14.18 0.74
C GLY A 85 -23.42 -14.91 -0.16
N SER A 86 -22.28 -14.30 -0.39
CA SER A 86 -21.19 -14.90 -1.13
C SER A 86 -19.86 -14.60 -0.45
N ILE A 87 -18.94 -15.54 -0.58
CA ILE A 87 -17.55 -15.36 -0.20
C ILE A 87 -16.68 -15.72 -1.40
N SER A 88 -15.83 -14.79 -1.80
CA SER A 88 -14.87 -14.97 -2.89
C SER A 88 -13.46 -14.87 -2.32
N SER A 89 -12.61 -15.83 -2.69
CA SER A 89 -11.19 -15.85 -2.33
C SER A 89 -10.41 -16.61 -3.41
N GLY A 90 -9.11 -16.37 -3.47
CA GLY A 90 -8.18 -17.02 -4.38
C GLY A 90 -6.95 -17.53 -3.61
N LEU A 91 -6.47 -18.71 -3.98
CA LEU A 91 -5.29 -19.33 -3.42
C LEU A 91 -4.26 -19.53 -4.53
N VAL A 92 -3.05 -19.01 -4.31
CA VAL A 92 -1.92 -19.17 -5.24
C VAL A 92 -0.82 -19.94 -4.53
N VAL A 93 -0.44 -21.09 -5.10
CA VAL A 93 0.69 -21.91 -4.62
C VAL A 93 1.78 -21.87 -5.67
N TRP A 94 2.97 -21.45 -5.28
CA TRP A 94 4.11 -21.24 -6.17
C TRP A 94 5.43 -21.46 -5.38
N PRO A 95 6.60 -21.50 -6.05
CA PRO A 95 7.87 -21.78 -5.36
C PRO A 95 8.22 -20.84 -4.20
N GLY A 96 7.76 -19.58 -4.22
CA GLY A 96 7.95 -18.64 -3.11
C GLY A 96 6.92 -18.73 -2.00
N GLY A 97 5.96 -19.67 -2.07
CA GLY A 97 5.05 -20.01 -0.98
C GLY A 97 3.57 -20.03 -1.38
N ILE A 98 2.73 -19.71 -0.41
CA ILE A 98 1.27 -19.68 -0.54
C ILE A 98 0.81 -18.25 -0.30
N ASN A 99 0.06 -17.70 -1.26
CA ASN A 99 -0.58 -16.40 -1.14
C ASN A 99 -2.09 -16.54 -1.26
N ILE A 100 -2.82 -15.85 -0.38
CA ILE A 100 -4.28 -15.78 -0.41
C ILE A 100 -4.66 -14.37 -0.86
N THR A 101 -5.62 -14.28 -1.77
CA THR A 101 -6.12 -13.03 -2.34
C THR A 101 -7.63 -13.02 -2.30
N ASN A 102 -8.23 -11.84 -2.32
CA ASN A 102 -9.68 -11.68 -2.32
C ASN A 102 -10.35 -12.01 -3.66
N GLN A 103 -9.60 -11.93 -4.76
CA GLN A 103 -10.02 -12.31 -6.10
C GLN A 103 -8.82 -12.76 -6.94
N LEU A 104 -9.10 -13.60 -7.93
CA LEU A 104 -8.11 -14.12 -8.88
C LEU A 104 -8.71 -14.09 -10.29
N SER A 105 -7.90 -13.70 -11.26
CA SER A 105 -8.25 -13.66 -12.69
C SER A 105 -7.46 -14.72 -13.48
N ASP A 106 -7.70 -14.82 -14.79
CA ASP A 106 -6.95 -15.73 -15.67
C ASP A 106 -5.48 -15.31 -15.82
N THR A 107 -5.18 -14.02 -15.70
CA THR A 107 -3.88 -13.41 -15.91
C THR A 107 -3.56 -12.52 -14.71
N PHE A 108 -2.56 -12.89 -13.91
CA PHE A 108 -2.26 -12.18 -12.67
C PHE A 108 -0.75 -12.12 -12.40
N ALA A 109 -0.35 -11.26 -11.46
CA ALA A 109 1.02 -11.14 -11.02
C ALA A 109 1.15 -11.42 -9.53
N ILE A 110 2.29 -11.98 -9.15
CA ILE A 110 2.76 -12.10 -7.78
C ILE A 110 3.85 -11.06 -7.62
N LEU A 111 3.58 -10.05 -6.80
CA LEU A 111 4.56 -9.02 -6.47
C LEU A 111 5.27 -9.45 -5.18
N ASP A 112 6.59 -9.37 -5.20
CA ASP A 112 7.44 -9.63 -4.03
C ASP A 112 8.29 -8.40 -3.73
N ALA A 113 8.01 -7.78 -2.59
CA ALA A 113 8.76 -6.68 -2.01
C ALA A 113 9.20 -7.12 -0.60
N SER A 114 10.23 -7.96 -0.54
CA SER A 114 10.66 -8.62 0.69
C SER A 114 10.85 -7.65 1.85
N GLY A 115 10.25 -7.93 3.01
CA GLY A 115 10.35 -7.08 4.21
C GLY A 115 9.45 -5.85 4.20
N LEU A 116 8.68 -5.62 3.14
CA LEU A 116 7.74 -4.51 3.04
C LEU A 116 6.29 -4.98 3.26
N GLU A 117 5.83 -4.99 4.51
CA GLU A 117 4.45 -5.35 4.88
C GLU A 117 3.49 -4.14 4.73
N GLY A 118 2.25 -4.39 4.33
CA GLY A 118 1.19 -3.37 4.32
C GLY A 118 1.30 -2.32 3.21
N ALA A 119 2.17 -2.50 2.23
CA ALA A 119 2.24 -1.62 1.06
C ALA A 119 1.08 -1.88 0.12
N HIS A 120 0.45 -0.81 -0.36
CA HIS A 120 -0.75 -0.88 -1.21
C HIS A 120 -0.37 -0.92 -2.68
N ILE A 121 -1.15 -1.62 -3.49
CA ILE A 121 -0.89 -1.71 -4.93
C ILE A 121 -1.83 -0.81 -5.74
N ASN A 122 -1.29 0.02 -6.63
CA ASN A 122 -2.04 0.89 -7.55
C ASN A 122 -3.17 1.70 -6.87
N GLY A 123 -2.93 2.14 -5.63
CA GLY A 123 -3.91 2.90 -4.83
C GLY A 123 -5.07 2.08 -4.24
N GLN A 124 -5.08 0.76 -4.42
CA GLN A 124 -6.08 -0.13 -3.83
C GLN A 124 -5.74 -0.41 -2.37
N LYS A 125 -6.32 0.37 -1.46
CA LYS A 125 -5.99 0.27 -0.03
C LYS A 125 -6.32 -1.08 0.63
N TYR A 126 -7.27 -1.82 0.07
CA TYR A 126 -7.62 -3.15 0.57
C TYR A 126 -6.71 -4.26 0.04
N ASN A 127 -5.92 -4.01 -1.00
CA ASN A 127 -4.99 -4.97 -1.57
C ASN A 127 -3.55 -4.58 -1.20
N ARG A 128 -2.94 -5.35 -0.31
CA ARG A 128 -1.68 -4.99 0.34
C ARG A 128 -0.75 -6.17 0.52
N THR A 129 0.55 -5.88 0.62
CA THR A 129 1.57 -6.89 0.92
C THR A 129 1.35 -7.53 2.29
N ASN A 130 1.54 -8.84 2.35
CA ASN A 130 1.49 -9.61 3.59
C ASN A 130 2.79 -9.45 4.41
N SER A 131 2.91 -10.18 5.51
CA SER A 131 4.10 -10.17 6.38
C SER A 131 5.39 -10.64 5.72
N LYS A 132 5.32 -11.33 4.57
CA LYS A 132 6.48 -11.68 3.74
C LYS A 132 6.82 -10.62 2.71
N GLY A 133 6.02 -9.57 2.58
CA GLY A 133 6.15 -8.56 1.54
C GLY A 133 5.53 -8.95 0.21
N GLN A 134 4.65 -9.95 0.19
CA GLN A 134 4.07 -10.50 -1.03
C GLN A 134 2.60 -10.10 -1.21
N VAL A 135 2.19 -9.82 -2.45
CA VAL A 135 0.79 -9.54 -2.81
C VAL A 135 0.47 -10.11 -4.19
N VAL A 136 -0.76 -10.59 -4.37
CA VAL A 136 -1.27 -11.04 -5.67
C VAL A 136 -2.11 -9.91 -6.28
N TYR A 137 -1.84 -9.62 -7.55
CA TYR A 137 -2.55 -8.62 -8.32
C TYR A 137 -3.20 -9.22 -9.55
N ASP A 138 -4.52 -9.14 -9.62
CA ASP A 138 -5.32 -9.81 -10.64
C ASP A 138 -5.85 -8.87 -11.73
N LEU A 139 -5.75 -7.55 -11.55
CA LEU A 139 -6.22 -6.54 -12.50
C LEU A 139 -5.21 -6.29 -13.63
N ILE A 140 -4.79 -7.35 -14.31
CA ILE A 140 -3.83 -7.32 -15.40
C ILE A 140 -4.53 -7.47 -16.74
N ILE A 141 -4.21 -6.58 -17.67
CA ILE A 141 -4.72 -6.64 -19.04
C ILE A 141 -3.68 -7.34 -19.92
N PRO A 142 -3.98 -8.52 -20.50
CA PRO A 142 -3.02 -9.24 -21.31
C PRO A 142 -2.66 -8.49 -22.60
N HIS A 143 -1.46 -8.72 -23.10
CA HIS A 143 -0.90 -8.07 -24.30
C HIS A 143 -0.78 -6.55 -24.22
N ARG A 144 -0.80 -5.98 -23.02
CA ARG A 144 -0.63 -4.55 -22.76
C ARG A 144 0.38 -4.33 -21.65
N GLU A 145 1.02 -3.18 -21.67
CA GLU A 145 1.82 -2.73 -20.54
C GLU A 145 0.90 -2.47 -19.34
N ASN A 146 1.24 -3.12 -18.23
CA ASN A 146 0.59 -2.96 -16.94
C ASN A 146 1.61 -2.36 -15.99
N HIS A 147 1.25 -1.21 -15.42
CA HIS A 147 2.07 -0.50 -14.45
C HIS A 147 1.69 -0.99 -13.06
N LEU A 148 2.66 -1.55 -12.35
CA LEU A 148 2.52 -2.05 -11.00
C LEU A 148 3.24 -1.08 -10.07
N VAL A 149 2.49 -0.34 -9.27
CA VAL A 149 3.02 0.65 -8.35
C VAL A 149 2.73 0.21 -6.93
N LEU A 150 3.76 0.16 -6.09
CA LEU A 150 3.62 -0.04 -4.65
C LEU A 150 3.68 1.30 -3.94
N ASP A 151 2.75 1.51 -3.02
CA ASP A 151 2.65 2.71 -2.20
C ASP A 151 2.80 2.36 -0.71
N ILE A 152 3.79 3.00 -0.09
CA ILE A 152 4.18 2.82 1.31
C ILE A 152 3.59 3.88 2.26
N ALA A 153 2.81 4.84 1.76
CA ALA A 153 2.35 6.00 2.53
C ALA A 153 1.55 5.67 3.82
N ASN A 154 1.03 4.44 3.95
CA ASN A 154 0.34 3.96 5.15
C ASN A 154 0.89 2.60 5.62
N SER A 155 2.15 2.29 5.32
CA SER A 155 2.85 1.14 5.87
C SER A 155 3.64 1.56 7.11
N GLU A 156 3.66 0.71 8.14
CA GLU A 156 4.53 0.86 9.31
C GLU A 156 5.95 0.33 9.07
N SER A 157 6.25 -0.13 7.84
CA SER A 157 7.54 -0.71 7.50
C SER A 157 8.64 0.34 7.44
N GLU A 158 9.77 0.05 8.07
CA GLU A 158 11.02 0.83 7.96
C GLU A 158 11.79 0.50 6.66
N THR A 159 11.34 -0.52 5.91
CA THR A 159 11.96 -0.99 4.67
C THR A 159 11.81 0.05 3.56
N GLU A 160 12.92 0.41 2.95
CA GLU A 160 12.93 1.32 1.80
C GLU A 160 12.67 0.54 0.51
N LEU A 161 11.93 1.16 -0.41
CA LEU A 161 11.63 0.62 -1.72
C LEU A 161 12.51 1.31 -2.77
N GLN A 162 13.45 0.56 -3.36
CA GLN A 162 14.36 1.06 -4.39
C GLN A 162 13.66 1.08 -5.76
N GLY A 163 12.77 2.05 -5.90
CA GLY A 163 11.88 2.19 -7.06
C GLY A 163 10.54 1.54 -6.80
N ASN A 164 9.48 2.36 -6.86
CA ASN A 164 8.14 1.95 -6.49
C ASN A 164 7.27 1.51 -7.67
N ARG A 165 7.84 1.35 -8.86
CA ARG A 165 7.11 1.05 -10.10
C ARG A 165 7.82 -0.03 -10.90
N GLN A 166 7.05 -1.05 -11.29
CA GLN A 166 7.44 -2.08 -12.24
C GLN A 166 6.47 -2.09 -13.42
N ILE A 167 6.93 -2.53 -14.59
CA ILE A 167 6.11 -2.60 -15.81
C ILE A 167 6.22 -4.01 -16.38
N ILE A 168 5.08 -4.63 -16.68
CA ILE A 168 5.01 -5.96 -17.29
C ILE A 168 4.02 -5.99 -18.45
N ALA A 169 4.24 -6.86 -19.43
CA ALA A 169 3.33 -7.07 -20.55
C ALA A 169 3.05 -8.58 -20.76
N PRO A 170 2.23 -9.20 -19.89
CA PRO A 170 2.01 -10.65 -19.93
C PRO A 170 1.06 -11.10 -21.05
N TYR A 171 1.24 -12.35 -21.47
CA TYR A 171 0.26 -13.07 -22.29
C TYR A 171 -0.98 -13.45 -21.48
N ARG A 172 -2.11 -13.67 -22.15
CA ARG A 172 -3.31 -14.20 -21.50
C ARG A 172 -3.00 -15.55 -20.83
N GLY A 173 -3.44 -15.71 -19.58
CA GLY A 173 -3.22 -16.94 -18.81
C GLY A 173 -1.86 -16.98 -18.08
N ALA A 174 -1.03 -15.94 -18.23
CA ALA A 174 0.29 -15.92 -17.61
C ALA A 174 0.21 -15.53 -16.12
N VAL A 175 1.07 -16.16 -15.34
CA VAL A 175 1.36 -15.79 -13.95
C VAL A 175 2.72 -15.10 -13.91
N SER A 176 2.72 -13.79 -13.70
CA SER A 176 3.96 -13.00 -13.72
C SER A 176 4.53 -12.85 -12.32
N TYR A 177 5.77 -13.27 -12.11
CA TYR A 177 6.50 -12.94 -10.89
C TYR A 177 7.22 -11.59 -11.06
N VAL A 178 6.97 -10.66 -10.16
CA VAL A 178 7.51 -9.29 -10.23
C VAL A 178 8.18 -8.95 -8.92
N GLN A 179 9.50 -8.77 -8.96
CA GLN A 179 10.30 -8.43 -7.80
C GLN A 179 10.48 -6.91 -7.71
N PHE A 180 10.25 -6.37 -6.52
CA PHE A 180 10.63 -5.01 -6.16
C PHE A 180 11.88 -5.06 -5.28
N THR A 181 12.86 -4.23 -5.59
CA THR A 181 14.07 -4.15 -4.80
C THR A 181 13.80 -3.38 -3.52
N THR A 182 14.13 -3.98 -2.39
CA THR A 182 13.87 -3.44 -1.05
C THR A 182 15.16 -3.39 -0.24
N ASP A 183 15.32 -2.34 0.55
CA ASP A 183 16.40 -2.21 1.53
C ASP A 183 15.81 -2.30 2.95
N GLN A 184 16.03 -3.44 3.60
CA GLN A 184 15.48 -3.74 4.93
C GLN A 184 16.32 -3.18 6.08
N ARG A 185 17.47 -2.58 5.78
CA ARG A 185 18.36 -1.99 6.79
C ARG A 185 17.67 -0.85 7.50
N LYS A 186 17.91 -0.67 8.80
CA LYS A 186 17.25 0.38 9.57
C LYS A 186 17.76 1.77 9.21
N PRO A 187 16.87 2.75 8.95
CA PRO A 187 17.28 4.13 8.74
C PRO A 187 17.70 4.78 10.06
N TRP A 188 18.78 5.57 10.01
CA TRP A 188 19.24 6.40 11.11
C TRP A 188 19.55 7.81 10.62
N TYR A 189 19.21 8.78 11.45
CA TYR A 189 19.51 10.18 11.20
C TYR A 189 20.49 10.73 12.22
N ILE A 190 21.66 11.14 11.75
CA ILE A 190 22.77 11.55 12.63
C ILE A 190 23.12 13.00 12.33
N GLN A 191 23.07 13.86 13.35
CA GLN A 191 23.63 15.20 13.23
C GLN A 191 25.13 15.12 13.52
N ALA A 192 25.97 15.60 12.60
CA ALA A 192 27.40 15.71 12.87
C ALA A 192 27.98 17.04 12.39
N LEU A 193 29.10 17.46 12.95
CA LEU A 193 29.85 18.65 12.56
C LEU A 193 31.35 18.32 12.50
N ARG A 194 32.12 19.14 11.81
CA ARG A 194 33.58 19.07 11.81
C ARG A 194 34.14 19.57 13.16
N PRO A 195 35.43 19.30 13.48
CA PRO A 195 36.02 19.72 14.76
C PRO A 195 36.05 21.23 14.96
N ASP A 196 36.07 21.99 13.86
CA ASP A 196 36.00 23.46 13.84
C ASP A 196 34.56 24.01 13.98
N GLY A 197 33.56 23.13 14.10
CA GLY A 197 32.15 23.48 14.18
C GLY A 197 31.48 23.74 12.83
N SER A 198 32.20 23.62 11.71
CA SER A 198 31.63 23.79 10.38
C SER A 198 30.82 22.55 9.94
N PRO A 199 29.81 22.71 9.06
CA PRO A 199 29.00 21.60 8.59
C PRO A 199 29.77 20.66 7.66
N LEU A 200 29.34 19.40 7.62
CA LEU A 200 29.69 18.45 6.58
C LEU A 200 29.10 18.90 5.25
N THR A 201 29.81 18.58 4.17
CA THR A 201 29.40 18.99 2.83
C THR A 201 28.27 18.10 2.35
N PHE A 202 27.21 18.70 1.79
CA PHE A 202 26.05 17.99 1.26
C PHE A 202 26.42 17.09 0.07
N GLY A 203 25.79 15.92 0.00
CA GLY A 203 25.84 15.04 -1.17
C GLY A 203 27.00 14.04 -1.18
N TYR A 204 27.90 14.08 -0.18
CA TYR A 204 28.93 13.05 -0.05
C TYR A 204 28.37 11.75 0.52
N ASP A 205 28.97 10.65 0.09
CA ASP A 205 28.67 9.32 0.59
C ASP A 205 29.19 9.13 2.02
N VAL A 206 28.45 8.32 2.78
CA VAL A 206 28.81 7.86 4.12
C VAL A 206 29.18 6.40 4.00
N LEU A 207 30.41 6.07 4.37
CA LEU A 207 30.96 4.72 4.26
C LEU A 207 31.07 4.08 5.65
N ASP A 208 30.92 2.76 5.70
CA ASP A 208 31.35 2.00 6.87
C ASP A 208 32.90 1.88 6.92
N LEU A 209 33.43 1.22 7.96
CA LEU A 209 34.88 1.01 8.09
C LEU A 209 35.44 0.05 7.04
N GLN A 210 34.57 -0.75 6.42
CA GLN A 210 34.84 -1.69 5.33
C GLN A 210 34.71 -1.06 3.94
N GLU A 211 34.47 0.26 3.88
CA GLU A 211 34.32 1.05 2.65
C GLU A 211 33.05 0.78 1.84
N ASN A 212 32.02 0.18 2.44
CA ASN A 212 30.70 0.07 1.83
C ASN A 212 29.91 1.36 2.02
N ASN A 213 29.23 1.82 0.97
CA ASN A 213 28.29 2.92 1.09
C ASN A 213 27.06 2.47 1.89
N ILE A 214 26.80 3.19 2.97
CA ILE A 214 25.68 2.96 3.88
C ILE A 214 24.74 4.17 3.95
N GLY A 215 25.01 5.25 3.21
CA GLY A 215 24.21 6.46 3.29
C GLY A 215 24.84 7.69 2.66
N VAL A 216 24.23 8.85 2.91
CA VAL A 216 24.62 10.14 2.33
C VAL A 216 24.51 11.28 3.33
N VAL A 217 25.28 12.34 3.11
CA VAL A 217 25.19 13.59 3.87
C VAL A 217 24.06 14.45 3.29
N GLY A 218 22.99 14.58 4.07
CA GLY A 218 21.84 15.44 3.79
C GLY A 218 22.07 16.91 4.16
N GLN A 219 21.06 17.73 3.85
CA GLN A 219 21.12 19.17 4.12
C GLN A 219 21.23 19.46 5.63
N GLY A 220 21.96 20.52 5.98
CA GLY A 220 22.17 20.89 7.39
C GLY A 220 23.12 19.98 8.15
N SER A 221 24.02 19.27 7.44
CA SER A 221 25.00 18.35 8.06
C SER A 221 24.35 17.17 8.80
N ARG A 222 23.24 16.69 8.26
CA ARG A 222 22.48 15.55 8.78
C ARG A 222 22.72 14.34 7.90
N LEU A 223 23.40 13.34 8.43
CA LEU A 223 23.67 12.10 7.74
C LEU A 223 22.41 11.23 7.78
N PHE A 224 22.08 10.63 6.64
CA PHE A 224 21.08 9.58 6.54
C PHE A 224 21.81 8.29 6.18
N ILE A 225 21.76 7.31 7.08
CA ILE A 225 22.38 6.00 6.86
C ILE A 225 21.35 4.90 7.03
N ARG A 226 21.59 3.76 6.39
CA ARG A 226 20.82 2.52 6.56
C ARG A 226 21.76 1.38 6.92
N VAL A 227 21.58 0.80 8.11
CA VAL A 227 22.43 -0.29 8.60
C VAL A 227 21.61 -1.39 9.30
N ASP A 228 22.04 -2.65 9.19
CA ASP A 228 21.43 -3.77 9.93
C ASP A 228 21.89 -3.77 11.40
N GLU A 229 23.19 -3.54 11.60
CA GLU A 229 23.82 -3.43 12.92
C GLU A 229 24.54 -2.09 13.03
N ILE A 230 24.52 -1.48 14.21
CA ILE A 230 25.17 -0.19 14.45
C ILE A 230 26.69 -0.36 14.28
N PRO A 231 27.33 0.29 13.30
CA PRO A 231 28.76 0.16 13.11
C PRO A 231 29.52 0.81 14.27
N THR A 232 30.76 0.38 14.52
CA THR A 232 31.64 1.03 15.52
C THR A 232 32.05 2.44 15.10
N GLY A 233 32.00 2.73 13.80
CA GLY A 233 32.18 4.07 13.26
C GLY A 233 31.90 4.14 11.77
N ILE A 234 31.83 5.35 11.26
CA ILE A 234 31.57 5.67 9.86
C ILE A 234 32.59 6.67 9.35
N LYS A 235 32.92 6.58 8.07
CA LYS A 235 33.80 7.50 7.35
C LYS A 235 32.95 8.40 6.46
N VAL A 236 33.26 9.69 6.47
CA VAL A 236 32.59 10.70 5.64
C VAL A 236 33.65 11.47 4.87
N ALA A 237 33.45 11.63 3.57
CA ALA A 237 34.35 12.44 2.77
C ALA A 237 34.21 13.93 3.11
N LEU A 238 35.35 14.60 3.33
CA LEU A 238 35.44 16.05 3.45
C LEU A 238 35.75 16.68 2.09
N ASN A 239 36.57 15.99 1.30
CA ASN A 239 36.92 16.35 -0.08
C ASN A 239 37.37 15.09 -0.83
N ASP A 240 36.55 14.60 -1.76
CA ASP A 240 36.86 13.42 -2.59
C ASP A 240 38.12 13.59 -3.43
N GLU A 241 38.38 14.79 -3.98
CA GLU A 241 39.54 15.02 -4.86
C GLU A 241 40.88 14.91 -4.12
N GLN A 242 40.86 15.18 -2.81
CA GLN A 242 42.04 15.15 -1.94
C GLN A 242 42.09 13.90 -1.06
N ASN A 243 41.13 12.99 -1.21
CA ASN A 243 41.00 11.77 -0.41
C ASN A 243 40.99 12.06 1.11
N LEU A 244 40.41 13.18 1.50
CA LEU A 244 40.30 13.63 2.90
C LEU A 244 38.98 13.12 3.47
N PHE A 245 39.07 12.31 4.52
CA PHE A 245 37.92 11.75 5.23
C PHE A 245 37.98 12.13 6.70
N CYS A 246 36.82 12.21 7.33
CA CYS A 246 36.69 12.26 8.77
C CYS A 246 35.92 11.03 9.26
N THR A 247 36.17 10.64 10.51
CA THR A 247 35.58 9.45 11.12
C THR A 247 34.71 9.84 12.30
N ILE A 248 33.52 9.24 12.38
CA ILE A 248 32.62 9.35 13.53
C ILE A 248 32.56 7.98 14.18
N THR A 249 32.84 7.88 15.47
CA THR A 249 32.78 6.62 16.22
C THR A 249 31.54 6.54 17.10
N PHE A 250 30.93 5.37 17.16
CA PHE A 250 29.74 5.08 17.98
C PHE A 250 30.08 4.11 19.12
N GLN A 251 29.44 4.29 20.27
CA GLN A 251 29.54 3.38 21.42
C GLN A 251 28.40 2.35 21.38
N HIS A 252 28.27 1.62 20.26
CA HIS A 252 27.21 0.63 20.00
C HIS A 252 25.76 1.13 20.04
N VAL A 253 25.54 2.44 20.23
CA VAL A 253 24.23 3.10 20.18
C VAL A 253 24.37 4.40 19.40
N ILE A 254 23.40 4.67 18.53
CA ILE A 254 23.24 5.95 17.84
C ILE A 254 22.15 6.74 18.58
N ASP A 255 22.49 7.92 19.08
CA ASP A 255 21.56 8.87 19.67
C ASP A 255 21.25 9.97 18.65
N GLU A 256 20.07 9.93 18.04
CA GLU A 256 19.66 10.89 17.01
C GLU A 256 19.51 12.33 17.54
N ASN A 257 19.46 12.52 18.86
CA ASN A 257 19.38 13.86 19.47
C ASN A 257 20.76 14.46 19.76
N LYS A 258 21.83 13.67 19.62
CA LYS A 258 23.20 14.11 19.88
C LYS A 258 23.87 14.61 18.60
N THR A 259 24.59 15.72 18.72
CA THR A 259 25.52 16.16 17.67
C THR A 259 26.86 15.46 17.83
N TYR A 260 27.25 14.70 16.82
CA TYR A 260 28.55 14.03 16.75
C TYR A 260 29.61 14.94 16.14
N ILE A 261 30.88 14.66 16.45
CA ILE A 261 32.02 15.37 15.87
C ILE A 261 32.74 14.39 14.94
N CYS A 262 32.94 14.80 13.70
CA CYS A 262 33.71 14.06 12.71
C CYS A 262 35.19 14.39 12.90
N GLN A 263 36.00 13.42 13.33
CA GLN A 263 37.42 13.61 13.65
C GLN A 263 38.34 13.21 12.50
#